data_AF-A0A0N5A372-F1
#
_entry.id   AF-A0A0N5A372-F1
#
_cell.length_a   1.000
_cell.length_b   1.000
_cell.length_c   1.000
_cell.angle_alpha   90.00
_cell.angle_beta   90.00
_cell.angle_gamma   90.00
#
_symmetry.space_group_name_H-M   'P 1'
#
loop_
_entity.id
_entity.type
_entity.pdbx_description
1 polymer ?
#
loop_
_entity_poly.entity_id
_entity_poly.type
_entity_poly.pdbx_seq_one_letter_code
_entity_poly.pdbx_strand_id
1 'polypeptide(L)'
;MGDFVNVCLTSCQKVFVERDYRHGFYGTRFMEQMPEQLHNCVPYDDWIVTIKTINDLLEELEAVSAKSILRTTFSILTCTVGDVFNKAVTSAKRKEILDFIHRRNKEVFHSAGFHIDNPFDCGLRMIQISILSTGKILDR
;
A
#
# COMPACT_ATOMS: atom_id res chain seq x y z
N MET A 1 -18.62 -8.37 25.12
CA MET A 1 -18.05 -9.14 23.99
C MET A 1 -18.25 -8.29 22.75
N GLY A 2 -17.18 -7.85 22.08
CA GLY A 2 -17.32 -7.16 20.80
C GLY A 2 -17.64 -8.19 19.73
N ASP A 3 -18.78 -8.05 19.05
CA ASP A 3 -19.14 -8.93 17.94
C ASP A 3 -18.16 -8.70 16.78
N PHE A 4 -17.35 -9.71 16.49
CA PHE A 4 -16.44 -9.67 15.34
C PHE A 4 -17.25 -9.93 14.07
N VAL A 5 -17.58 -8.87 13.34
CA VAL A 5 -18.21 -8.96 12.03
C VAL A 5 -17.13 -9.27 11.00
N ASN A 6 -17.19 -10.46 10.39
CA ASN A 6 -16.36 -10.80 9.25
C ASN A 6 -16.99 -10.22 7.98
N VAL A 7 -16.29 -9.30 7.31
CA VAL A 7 -16.75 -8.66 6.07
C VAL A 7 -16.01 -9.26 4.89
N CYS A 8 -16.74 -9.70 3.86
CA CYS A 8 -16.16 -10.18 2.63
C CYS A 8 -15.79 -9.01 1.71
N LEU A 9 -14.50 -8.64 1.66
CA LEU A 9 -14.02 -7.47 0.92
C LEU A 9 -14.29 -7.52 -0.60
N THR A 10 -14.47 -8.70 -1.18
CA THR A 10 -14.82 -8.83 -2.61
C THR A 10 -16.23 -8.35 -2.94
N SER A 11 -17.12 -8.28 -1.94
CA SER A 11 -18.49 -7.76 -2.09
C SER A 11 -18.60 -6.26 -1.83
N CYS A 12 -17.53 -5.64 -1.32
CA CYS A 12 -17.50 -4.21 -1.02
C CYS A 12 -17.37 -3.37 -2.28
N GLN A 13 -17.98 -2.18 -2.26
CA GLN A 13 -17.66 -1.15 -3.25
C GLN A 13 -16.20 -0.73 -3.08
N LYS A 14 -15.51 -0.50 -4.20
CA LYS A 14 -14.09 -0.16 -4.21
C LYS A 14 -13.86 1.24 -4.79
N VAL A 15 -12.91 1.92 -4.18
CA VAL A 15 -12.36 3.20 -4.63
C VAL A 15 -10.92 2.95 -5.04
N PHE A 16 -10.47 3.62 -6.09
CA PHE A 16 -9.17 3.38 -6.69
C PHE A 16 -8.32 4.64 -6.63
N VAL A 17 -7.08 4.48 -6.19
CA VAL A 17 -6.04 5.51 -6.27
C VAL A 17 -4.99 5.03 -7.24
N GLU A 18 -4.90 5.71 -8.37
CA GLU A 18 -3.99 5.30 -9.43
C GLU A 18 -2.55 5.69 -9.12
N ARG A 19 -1.63 5.01 -9.79
CA ARG A 19 -0.21 5.35 -9.78
C ARG A 19 0.03 6.69 -10.49
N ASP A 20 0.87 7.53 -9.89
CA ASP A 20 1.35 8.76 -10.50
C ASP A 20 2.59 8.47 -11.36
N TYR A 21 2.46 8.67 -12.68
CA TYR A 21 3.54 8.47 -13.65
C TYR A 21 4.32 9.74 -13.99
N ARG A 22 4.01 10.88 -13.36
CA ARG A 22 4.68 12.16 -13.65
C ARG A 22 6.18 12.14 -13.36
N HIS A 23 6.61 11.30 -12.43
CA HIS A 23 8.01 11.13 -12.04
C HIS A 23 8.74 10.03 -12.86
N GLY A 24 8.11 9.53 -13.92
CA GLY A 24 8.66 8.50 -14.81
C GLY A 24 8.40 7.07 -14.32
N PHE A 25 8.98 6.10 -15.03
CA PHE A 25 8.77 4.66 -14.77
C PHE A 25 9.55 4.10 -13.58
N TYR A 26 10.57 4.82 -13.11
CA TYR A 26 11.55 4.32 -12.14
C TYR A 26 11.14 4.48 -10.67
N GLY A 27 10.09 5.26 -10.39
CA GLY A 27 9.55 5.45 -9.05
C GLY A 27 8.09 4.97 -8.95
N THR A 28 7.77 4.13 -7.98
CA THR A 28 6.40 3.75 -7.61
C THR A 28 5.88 4.77 -6.63
N ARG A 29 5.03 5.67 -7.14
CA ARG A 29 4.27 6.63 -6.34
C ARG A 29 2.80 6.60 -6.72
N PHE A 30 1.93 6.77 -5.75
CA PHE A 30 0.49 6.92 -5.95
C PHE A 30 0.08 8.38 -5.89
N MET A 31 -1.02 8.71 -6.57
CA MET A 31 -1.60 10.05 -6.52
C MET A 31 -1.94 10.45 -5.08
N GLU A 32 -1.51 11.64 -4.68
CA GLU A 32 -1.78 12.17 -3.34
C GLU A 32 -3.21 12.74 -3.20
N GLN A 33 -3.92 12.94 -4.32
CA GLN A 33 -5.28 13.45 -4.33
C GLN A 33 -6.21 12.50 -3.58
N MET A 34 -6.95 13.05 -2.60
CA MET A 34 -7.92 12.28 -1.84
C MET A 34 -9.13 11.92 -2.70
N PRO A 35 -9.61 10.66 -2.68
CA PRO A 35 -10.83 10.30 -3.40
C PRO A 35 -12.07 10.96 -2.80
N GLU A 36 -13.04 11.31 -3.64
CA GLU A 36 -14.31 11.96 -3.26
C GLU A 36 -15.04 11.23 -2.12
N GLN A 37 -15.05 9.90 -2.18
CA GLN A 37 -15.72 9.03 -1.22
C GLN A 37 -15.11 9.08 0.19
N LEU A 38 -13.84 9.45 0.32
CA LEU A 38 -13.18 9.58 1.63
C LEU A 38 -13.41 10.96 2.25
N HIS A 39 -13.91 11.94 1.48
CA HIS A 39 -14.15 13.27 1.98
C HIS A 39 -15.17 13.25 3.11
N ASN A 40 -14.88 14.00 4.17
CA ASN A 40 -15.66 14.10 5.41
C ASN A 40 -15.67 12.83 6.29
N CYS A 41 -15.13 11.71 5.84
CA CYS A 41 -15.00 10.49 6.65
C CYS A 41 -13.60 10.32 7.24
N VAL A 42 -12.56 10.63 6.45
CA VAL A 42 -11.16 10.56 6.87
C VAL A 42 -10.58 11.98 6.89
N PRO A 43 -9.86 12.39 7.96
CA PRO A 43 -9.17 13.67 7.98
C PRO A 43 -8.16 13.77 6.84
N TYR A 44 -8.12 14.91 6.16
CA TYR A 44 -7.22 15.13 5.03
C TYR A 44 -5.74 14.97 5.42
N ASP A 45 -5.36 15.43 6.62
CA ASP A 45 -3.99 15.29 7.12
C ASP A 45 -3.61 13.81 7.31
N ASP A 46 -4.51 12.99 7.84
CA ASP A 46 -4.29 11.55 8.01
C ASP A 46 -4.13 10.84 6.66
N TRP A 47 -4.92 11.25 5.65
CA TRP A 47 -4.79 10.75 4.28
C TRP A 47 -3.42 11.10 3.69
N ILE A 48 -3.05 12.38 3.72
CA ILE A 48 -1.80 12.87 3.14
C ILE A 48 -0.57 12.24 3.80
N VAL A 49 -0.57 12.13 5.13
CA VAL A 49 0.52 11.45 5.86
C VAL A 49 0.59 9.99 5.47
N THR A 50 -0.55 9.30 5.36
CA THR A 50 -0.59 7.89 5.00
C THR A 50 -0.07 7.65 3.59
N ILE A 51 -0.56 8.38 2.59
CA ILE A 51 -0.19 8.18 1.17
C ILE A 51 1.27 8.57 0.92
N LYS A 52 1.77 9.65 1.54
CA LYS A 52 3.19 10.04 1.45
C LYS A 52 4.11 8.99 2.06
N THR A 53 3.78 8.50 3.26
CA THR A 53 4.58 7.45 3.91
C THR A 53 4.59 6.17 3.07
N ILE A 54 3.46 5.79 2.45
CA ILE A 54 3.41 4.64 1.53
C ILE A 54 4.34 4.87 0.32
N ASN A 55 4.28 6.06 -0.28
CA ASN A 55 5.12 6.42 -1.41
C ASN A 55 6.61 6.38 -1.05
N ASP A 56 7.00 6.94 0.09
CA ASP A 56 8.39 6.95 0.56
C ASP A 56 8.91 5.52 0.80
N LEU A 57 8.12 4.66 1.46
CA LEU A 57 8.49 3.27 1.69
C LEU A 57 8.61 2.45 0.39
N LEU A 58 7.77 2.75 -0.61
CA LEU A 58 7.83 2.09 -1.91
C LEU A 58 9.07 2.51 -2.71
N GLU A 59 9.43 3.79 -2.65
CA GLU A 59 10.64 4.31 -3.28
C GLU A 59 11.90 3.70 -2.66
N GLU A 60 11.94 3.54 -1.33
CA GLU A 60 13.01 2.81 -0.65
C GLU A 60 13.12 1.35 -1.13
N LEU A 61 11.98 0.67 -1.28
CA LEU A 61 11.94 -0.72 -1.73
C LEU A 61 12.47 -0.87 -3.16
N GLU A 62 12.14 0.06 -4.06
CA GLU A 62 12.65 0.06 -5.43
C GLU A 62 14.14 0.39 -5.50
N ALA A 63 14.64 1.31 -4.68
CA ALA A 63 16.06 1.61 -4.59
C ALA A 63 16.88 0.37 -4.18
N VAL A 64 16.35 -0.46 -3.27
CA VAL A 64 16.94 -1.75 -2.90
C VAL A 64 16.88 -2.73 -4.07
N SER A 65 15.77 -2.78 -4.81
CA SER A 65 15.61 -3.62 -6.01
C SER A 65 16.63 -3.25 -7.11
N ALA A 66 16.81 -1.97 -7.42
CA ALA A 66 17.78 -1.50 -8.41
C ALA A 66 19.22 -1.90 -8.06
N LYS A 67 19.62 -1.73 -6.79
CA LYS A 67 20.92 -2.21 -6.28
C LYS A 67 21.06 -3.73 -6.41
N SER A 68 19.96 -4.45 -6.24
CA SER A 68 19.93 -5.91 -6.33
C SER A 68 20.15 -6.37 -7.77
N ILE A 69 19.56 -5.71 -8.77
CA ILE A 69 19.76 -6.02 -10.19
C ILE A 69 21.22 -5.84 -10.61
N LEU A 70 21.85 -4.73 -10.23
CA LEU A 70 23.28 -4.49 -10.50
C LEU A 70 24.15 -5.59 -9.89
N ARG A 71 23.82 -6.00 -8.67
CA ARG A 71 24.51 -7.08 -7.98
C ARG A 71 24.21 -8.45 -8.56
N THR A 72 22.99 -8.74 -9.04
CA THR A 72 22.67 -10.01 -9.72
C THR A 72 23.48 -10.15 -11.00
N THR A 73 23.68 -9.05 -11.74
CA THR A 73 24.58 -9.02 -12.91
C THR A 73 26.01 -9.44 -12.53
N PHE A 74 26.47 -9.02 -11.35
CA PHE A 74 27.77 -9.45 -10.80
C PHE A 74 27.72 -10.87 -10.20
N SER A 75 26.59 -11.30 -9.63
CA SER A 75 26.37 -12.63 -9.05
C SER A 75 26.42 -13.74 -10.09
N ILE A 76 25.93 -13.47 -11.32
CA ILE A 76 26.11 -14.37 -12.48
C ILE A 76 27.61 -14.63 -12.73
N LEU A 77 28.48 -13.69 -12.41
CA LEU A 77 29.94 -13.85 -12.50
C LEU A 77 30.55 -14.57 -11.28
N THR A 78 29.83 -14.71 -10.15
CA THR A 78 30.43 -15.14 -8.86
C THR A 78 29.72 -16.29 -8.09
N CYS A 79 28.70 -16.93 -8.66
CA CYS A 79 28.08 -18.19 -8.19
C CYS A 79 27.44 -18.20 -6.75
N THR A 80 26.14 -17.87 -6.68
CA THR A 80 25.04 -18.55 -5.94
C THR A 80 24.81 -18.43 -4.41
N VAL A 81 25.54 -17.62 -3.62
CA VAL A 81 25.17 -17.41 -2.18
C VAL A 81 24.45 -16.07 -1.92
N GLY A 82 24.71 -15.03 -2.71
CA GLY A 82 24.14 -13.69 -2.51
C GLY A 82 22.62 -13.58 -2.73
N ASP A 83 22.04 -14.46 -3.56
CA ASP A 83 20.65 -14.34 -3.99
C ASP A 83 19.64 -14.70 -2.89
N VAL A 84 19.99 -15.60 -1.96
CA VAL A 84 19.11 -15.98 -0.83
C VAL A 84 18.96 -14.84 0.16
N PHE A 85 20.07 -14.19 0.53
CA PHE A 85 20.05 -13.04 1.43
C PHE A 85 19.28 -11.86 0.84
N ASN A 86 19.37 -11.68 -0.48
CA ASN A 86 18.64 -10.62 -1.17
C ASN A 86 17.11 -10.80 -1.13
N LYS A 87 16.65 -12.03 -1.37
CA LYS A 87 15.23 -12.38 -1.25
C LYS A 87 14.72 -12.12 0.16
N ALA A 88 15.52 -12.43 1.18
CA ALA A 88 15.18 -12.17 2.58
C ALA A 88 15.03 -10.66 2.86
N VAL A 89 16.00 -9.82 2.47
CA VAL A 89 15.95 -8.36 2.69
C VAL A 89 14.75 -7.72 1.98
N THR A 90 14.49 -8.10 0.72
CA THR A 90 13.35 -7.58 -0.05
C THR A 90 12.02 -7.99 0.57
N SER A 91 11.92 -9.23 1.06
CA SER A 91 10.71 -9.71 1.75
C SER A 91 10.45 -8.97 3.06
N ALA A 92 11.50 -8.58 3.79
CA ALA A 92 11.38 -7.82 5.04
C ALA A 92 10.85 -6.40 4.78
N LYS A 93 11.37 -5.70 3.76
CA LYS A 93 10.87 -4.37 3.37
C LYS A 93 9.43 -4.39 2.85
N ARG A 94 9.06 -5.42 2.07
CA ARG A 94 7.66 -5.62 1.66
C ARG A 94 6.75 -5.81 2.88
N LYS A 95 7.19 -6.58 3.87
CA LYS A 95 6.44 -6.79 5.11
C LYS A 95 6.26 -5.50 5.91
N GLU A 96 7.30 -4.67 6.00
CA GLU A 96 7.23 -3.35 6.65
C GLU A 96 6.10 -2.47 6.08
N ILE A 97 5.96 -2.42 4.74
CA ILE A 97 4.88 -1.68 4.08
C ILE A 97 3.50 -2.27 4.44
N LEU A 98 3.36 -3.59 4.42
CA LEU A 98 2.10 -4.25 4.77
C LEU A 98 1.72 -4.02 6.22
N ASP A 99 2.68 -4.08 7.14
CA ASP A 99 2.48 -3.83 8.56
C ASP A 99 2.09 -2.35 8.81
N PHE A 100 2.70 -1.41 8.07
CA PHE A 100 2.29 0.00 8.08
C PHE A 100 0.84 0.18 7.65
N ILE A 101 0.46 -0.38 6.49
CA ILE A 101 -0.91 -0.29 5.96
C ILE A 101 -1.91 -0.92 6.93
N HIS A 102 -1.58 -2.09 7.49
CA HIS A 102 -2.45 -2.77 8.47
C HIS A 102 -2.67 -1.92 9.72
N ARG A 103 -1.61 -1.28 10.22
CA ARG A 103 -1.69 -0.37 11.37
C ARG A 103 -2.55 0.86 11.06
N ARG A 104 -2.34 1.52 9.92
CA ARG A 104 -3.16 2.68 9.52
C ARG A 104 -4.63 2.31 9.30
N ASN A 105 -4.88 1.14 8.73
CA ASN A 105 -6.24 0.60 8.61
C ASN A 105 -6.93 0.50 9.97
N LYS A 106 -6.25 -0.09 10.96
CA LYS A 106 -6.81 -0.25 12.31
C LYS A 106 -7.00 1.08 13.04
N GLU A 107 -6.08 2.02 12.88
CA GLU A 107 -6.08 3.31 13.59
C GLU A 107 -7.12 4.30 13.02
N VAL A 108 -7.24 4.38 11.69
CA VAL A 108 -7.97 5.48 11.02
C VAL A 108 -9.03 4.97 10.05
N PHE A 109 -8.70 4.06 9.14
CA PHE A 109 -9.63 3.75 8.04
C PHE A 109 -10.80 2.88 8.49
N HIS A 110 -10.58 1.91 9.38
CA HIS A 110 -11.65 1.02 9.87
C HIS A 110 -12.71 1.78 10.67
N SER A 111 -12.30 2.76 11.49
CA SER A 111 -13.25 3.62 12.22
C SER A 111 -14.04 4.54 11.29
N ALA A 112 -13.47 4.90 10.15
CA ALA A 112 -14.13 5.65 9.09
C ALA A 112 -14.95 4.78 8.10
N GLY A 113 -14.90 3.44 8.21
CA GLY A 113 -15.62 2.53 7.31
C GLY A 113 -14.88 2.22 5.99
N PHE A 114 -13.56 2.34 5.96
CA PHE A 114 -12.72 2.04 4.80
C PHE A 114 -11.65 1.00 5.14
N HIS A 115 -11.17 0.30 4.12
CA HIS A 115 -10.03 -0.60 4.23
C HIS A 115 -9.13 -0.45 3.01
N ILE A 116 -7.87 -0.09 3.24
CA ILE A 116 -6.84 -0.09 2.21
C ILE A 116 -6.40 -1.53 1.96
N ASP A 117 -6.65 -2.03 0.75
CA ASP A 117 -6.22 -3.36 0.32
C ASP A 117 -4.70 -3.37 0.06
N ASN A 118 -4.11 -4.56 0.04
CA ASN A 118 -2.70 -4.74 -0.24
C ASN A 118 -2.35 -4.31 -1.70
N PRO A 119 -1.50 -3.28 -1.89
CA PRO A 119 -1.16 -2.76 -3.22
C PRO A 119 -0.34 -3.73 -4.08
N PHE A 120 0.37 -4.68 -3.45
CA PHE A 120 1.17 -5.68 -4.16
C PHE A 120 0.29 -6.68 -4.93
N ASP A 121 -0.94 -6.93 -4.48
CA ASP A 121 -1.88 -7.85 -5.16
C ASP A 121 -2.37 -7.25 -6.49
N CYS A 122 -2.27 -5.92 -6.64
CA CYS A 122 -2.56 -5.19 -7.87
C CYS A 122 -1.30 -4.93 -8.73
N GLY A 123 -0.15 -5.48 -8.33
CA GLY A 123 1.14 -5.22 -8.98
C GLY A 123 1.58 -3.76 -8.87
N LEU A 124 1.21 -3.04 -7.79
CA LEU A 124 1.58 -1.64 -7.55
C LEU A 124 1.08 -0.64 -8.61
N ARG A 125 0.07 -1.03 -9.41
CA ARG A 125 -0.54 -0.16 -10.43
C ARG A 125 -1.56 0.80 -9.84
N MET A 126 -2.17 0.39 -8.74
CA MET A 126 -3.21 1.14 -8.04
C MET A 126 -3.33 0.65 -6.60
N ILE A 127 -3.82 1.51 -5.71
CA ILE A 127 -4.32 1.13 -4.40
C ILE A 127 -5.84 0.95 -4.52
N GLN A 128 -6.35 -0.17 -4.02
CA GLN A 128 -7.78 -0.38 -3.87
C GLN A 128 -8.19 -0.09 -2.43
N ILE A 129 -9.29 0.64 -2.26
CA ILE A 129 -9.85 0.96 -0.95
C ILE A 129 -11.27 0.41 -0.92
N SER A 130 -11.51 -0.59 -0.08
CA SER A 130 -12.81 -1.21 0.11
C SER A 130 -13.65 -0.38 1.08
N ILE A 131 -14.88 -0.04 0.68
CA ILE A 131 -15.86 0.63 1.52
C ILE A 131 -16.57 -0.45 2.35
N LEU A 132 -16.38 -0.39 3.66
CA LEU A 132 -17.03 -1.26 4.62
C LEU A 132 -18.41 -0.67 4.92
N SER A 133 -19.48 -1.35 4.47
CA SER A 133 -20.89 -0.92 4.64
C SER A 133 -21.33 -0.65 6.09
N THR A 134 -20.45 -0.85 7.07
CA THR A 134 -20.67 -0.63 8.51
C THR A 134 -20.27 0.78 8.98
N GLY A 135 -19.57 1.57 8.14
CA GLY A 135 -19.38 3.00 8.41
C GLY A 135 -20.72 3.72 8.33
N LYS A 136 -21.01 4.63 9.27
CA LYS A 136 -22.27 5.40 9.32
C LYS A 136 -22.63 5.91 7.92
N ILE A 137 -23.58 5.25 7.28
CA ILE A 137 -24.27 5.78 6.11
C ILE A 137 -25.01 7.00 6.65
N LEU A 138 -24.42 8.18 6.51
CA LEU A 138 -25.21 9.40 6.57
C LEU A 138 -26.09 9.35 5.33
N ASP A 139 -27.32 8.92 5.58
CA ASP A 139 -28.47 9.04 4.70
C ASP A 139 -28.43 10.42 4.04
N ARG A 140 -28.37 10.45 2.71
CA ARG A 140 -28.55 11.67 1.91
C ARG A 140 -29.61 11.42 0.86
#